data_AF-A0A7X7VRP8-F1
#
_entry.id   AF-A0A7X7VRP8-F1
#
_cell.length_a   1.000
_cell.length_b   1.000
_cell.length_c   1.000
_cell.angle_alpha   90.00
_cell.angle_beta   90.00
_cell.angle_gamma   90.00
#
_symmetry.space_group_name_H-M   'P 1'
#
loop_
_entity.id
_entity.type
_entity.pdbx_description
1 polymer ?
#
loop_
_entity_poly.entity_id
_entity_poly.type
_entity_poly.pdbx_seq_one_letter_code
_entity_poly.pdbx_strand_id
1 'polypeptide(L)'
;MSFWKTLAKIGNAVIEEGMKQQSKQMRNGSRNSATGRMEVPTVGGRTFREWESKWQYVGYLDSIDLSPYSSYVGLYKAELDGKVMYVGRAVEYSNGGIRKRLSDYTRESDSARKHTSGRLMHAHAADLEIYVLLVGRDEEATEATRKLERYFIGKYSPEWNKMLK
;
A
#
# COMPACT_ATOMS: atom_id res chain seq x y z
N MET A 1 -5.59 -32.31 -11.17
CA MET A 1 -5.62 -31.15 -10.25
C MET A 1 -5.53 -29.81 -11.00
N SER A 2 -6.46 -29.47 -11.90
CA SER A 2 -6.34 -28.27 -12.78
C SER A 2 -7.50 -27.25 -12.65
N PHE A 3 -8.70 -27.70 -12.25
CA PHE A 3 -9.90 -26.85 -12.18
C PHE A 3 -9.84 -25.73 -11.11
N TRP A 4 -9.39 -26.07 -9.89
CA TRP A 4 -9.31 -25.11 -8.78
C TRP A 4 -8.27 -23.98 -9.00
N LYS A 5 -7.17 -24.27 -9.71
CA LYS A 5 -6.16 -23.25 -10.07
C LYS A 5 -6.71 -22.25 -11.08
N THR A 6 -7.51 -22.71 -12.04
CA THR A 6 -8.13 -21.85 -13.06
C THR A 6 -9.17 -20.92 -12.46
N LEU A 7 -10.03 -21.41 -11.56
CA LEU A 7 -11.01 -20.56 -10.86
C LEU A 7 -10.35 -19.51 -9.95
N ALA A 8 -9.30 -19.88 -9.22
CA ALA A 8 -8.54 -18.93 -8.40
C ALA A 8 -7.88 -17.84 -9.27
N LYS A 9 -7.36 -18.21 -10.45
CA LYS A 9 -6.74 -17.29 -11.40
C LYS A 9 -7.76 -16.31 -12.00
N ILE A 10 -8.94 -16.80 -12.39
CA ILE A 10 -10.04 -15.96 -12.92
C ILE A 10 -10.54 -14.98 -11.83
N GLY A 11 -10.79 -15.47 -10.61
CA GLY A 11 -11.21 -14.60 -9.51
C GLY A 11 -10.19 -13.51 -9.16
N ASN A 12 -8.89 -13.82 -9.20
CA ASN A 12 -7.84 -12.83 -8.96
C ASN A 12 -7.78 -11.77 -10.07
N ALA A 13 -7.92 -12.18 -11.34
CA ALA A 13 -7.94 -11.26 -12.47
C ALA A 13 -9.13 -10.29 -12.39
N VAL A 14 -10.32 -10.78 -12.03
CA VAL A 14 -11.52 -9.94 -11.85
C VAL A 14 -11.35 -8.93 -10.72
N ILE A 15 -10.77 -9.33 -9.58
CA ILE A 15 -10.49 -8.40 -8.47
C ILE A 15 -9.47 -7.34 -8.90
N GLU A 16 -8.42 -7.74 -9.62
CA GLU A 16 -7.38 -6.83 -10.10
C GLU A 16 -7.97 -5.80 -11.09
N GLU A 17 -8.78 -6.25 -12.04
CA GLU A 17 -9.47 -5.37 -12.99
C GLU A 17 -10.44 -4.42 -12.27
N GLY A 18 -11.19 -4.91 -11.29
CA GLY A 18 -12.07 -4.08 -10.46
C GLY A 18 -11.30 -2.99 -9.70
N MET A 19 -10.17 -3.34 -9.08
CA MET A 19 -9.31 -2.36 -8.38
C MET A 19 -8.68 -1.36 -9.36
N LYS A 20 -8.26 -1.79 -10.55
CA LYS A 20 -7.75 -0.92 -11.61
C LYS A 20 -8.82 0.06 -12.09
N GLN A 21 -10.03 -0.41 -12.38
CA GLN A 21 -11.16 0.43 -12.78
C GLN A 21 -11.53 1.42 -11.67
N GLN A 22 -11.60 0.96 -10.43
CA GLN A 22 -11.85 1.81 -9.27
C GLN A 22 -10.78 2.89 -9.12
N SER A 23 -9.49 2.54 -9.29
CA SER A 23 -8.39 3.53 -9.22
C SER A 23 -8.48 4.59 -10.32
N LYS A 24 -8.88 4.20 -11.54
CA LYS A 24 -9.09 5.14 -12.66
C LYS A 24 -10.25 6.09 -12.39
N GLN A 25 -11.36 5.57 -11.87
CA GLN A 25 -12.54 6.36 -11.49
C GLN A 25 -12.19 7.35 -10.37
N MET A 26 -11.47 6.88 -9.34
CA MET A 26 -11.00 7.70 -8.23
C MET A 26 -10.03 8.82 -8.67
N ARG A 27 -9.22 8.57 -9.71
CA ARG A 27 -8.28 9.57 -10.24
C ARG A 27 -8.97 10.64 -11.09
N ASN A 28 -9.88 10.24 -11.96
CA ASN A 28 -10.46 11.12 -12.98
C ASN A 28 -11.74 11.83 -12.50
N GLY A 29 -12.31 11.38 -11.38
CA GLY A 29 -13.55 11.93 -10.85
C GLY A 29 -14.79 11.51 -11.63
N SER A 30 -15.94 11.90 -11.10
CA SER A 30 -17.24 11.74 -11.77
C SER A 30 -17.82 13.11 -12.10
N ARG A 31 -18.58 13.18 -13.18
CA ARG A 31 -19.30 14.40 -13.54
C ARG A 31 -20.56 14.47 -12.69
N ASN A 32 -20.67 15.52 -11.87
CA ASN A 32 -21.88 15.76 -11.10
C ASN A 32 -23.00 16.19 -12.08
N SER A 33 -24.11 15.46 -12.08
CA SER A 33 -25.25 15.70 -12.97
C SER A 33 -25.99 17.01 -12.69
N ALA A 34 -25.92 17.52 -11.45
CA ALA A 34 -26.58 18.76 -11.05
C ALA A 34 -25.73 20.01 -11.34
N THR A 35 -24.40 19.93 -11.17
CA THR A 35 -23.51 21.10 -11.31
C THR A 35 -22.69 21.10 -12.59
N GLY A 36 -22.65 19.98 -13.32
CA GLY A 36 -21.82 19.79 -14.51
C GLY A 36 -20.31 19.78 -14.25
N ARG A 37 -19.89 20.01 -12.99
CA ARG A 37 -18.50 20.06 -12.56
C ARG A 37 -17.95 18.65 -12.35
N MET A 38 -16.65 18.52 -12.59
CA MET A 38 -15.91 17.31 -12.28
C MET A 38 -15.63 17.29 -10.78
N GLU A 39 -16.24 16.36 -10.06
CA GLU A 39 -15.93 16.13 -8.65
C GLU A 39 -14.87 15.03 -8.57
N VAL A 40 -13.68 15.42 -8.10
CA VAL A 40 -12.58 14.49 -7.86
C VAL A 40 -12.71 13.98 -6.43
N PRO A 41 -12.86 12.67 -6.22
CA PRO A 41 -12.95 12.09 -4.89
C PRO A 41 -11.72 12.44 -4.04
N THR A 42 -11.99 12.84 -2.79
CA THR A 42 -10.97 13.12 -1.78
C THR A 42 -10.99 12.08 -0.66
N VAL A 43 -9.83 11.84 -0.06
CA VAL A 43 -9.65 11.05 1.15
C VAL A 43 -8.86 11.91 2.15
N GLY A 44 -9.39 12.14 3.36
CA GLY A 44 -8.75 13.01 4.35
C GLY A 44 -8.49 14.43 3.83
N GLY A 45 -9.46 14.99 3.10
CA GLY A 45 -9.37 16.34 2.53
C GLY A 45 -8.43 16.52 1.33
N ARG A 46 -7.83 15.44 0.81
CA ARG A 46 -6.91 15.49 -0.36
C ARG A 46 -7.35 14.55 -1.45
N THR A 47 -7.14 14.93 -2.70
CA THR A 47 -7.30 14.06 -3.87
C THR A 47 -6.24 12.96 -3.88
N PHE A 48 -6.52 11.87 -4.60
CA PHE A 48 -5.54 10.78 -4.76
C PHE A 48 -4.23 11.22 -5.43
N ARG A 49 -4.29 12.20 -6.34
CA ARG A 49 -3.09 12.75 -7.00
C ARG A 49 -2.23 13.55 -6.01
N GLU A 50 -2.86 14.31 -5.13
CA GLU A 50 -2.14 15.01 -4.06
C GLU A 50 -1.48 14.01 -3.11
N TRP A 51 -2.17 12.93 -2.73
CA TRP A 51 -1.55 11.86 -1.95
C TRP A 51 -0.38 11.20 -2.66
N GLU A 52 -0.49 10.93 -3.96
CA GLU A 52 0.60 10.36 -4.74
C GLU A 52 1.86 11.23 -4.74
N SER A 53 1.71 12.56 -4.77
CA SER A 53 2.86 13.49 -4.70
C SER A 53 3.56 13.52 -3.34
N LYS A 54 3.04 12.82 -2.33
CA LYS A 54 3.53 12.83 -0.95
C LYS A 54 4.31 11.58 -0.56
N TRP A 55 4.55 10.66 -1.50
CA TRP A 55 5.50 9.57 -1.27
C TRP A 55 6.90 10.12 -0.98
N GLN A 56 7.50 9.67 0.12
CA GLN A 56 8.84 10.07 0.54
C GLN A 56 9.74 8.85 0.47
N TYR A 57 10.86 8.95 -0.26
CA TYR A 57 11.94 7.97 -0.16
C TYR A 57 12.58 8.07 1.22
N VAL A 58 12.84 6.93 1.85
CA VAL A 58 13.34 6.89 3.24
C VAL A 58 14.56 6.00 3.45
N GLY A 59 15.01 5.28 2.42
CA GLY A 59 16.20 4.42 2.48
C GLY A 59 15.93 2.98 2.08
N TYR A 60 16.95 2.13 2.21
CA TYR A 60 16.82 0.68 2.03
C TYR A 60 16.23 0.03 3.28
N LEU A 61 15.45 -1.03 3.11
CA LEU A 61 14.67 -1.64 4.20
C LEU A 61 15.54 -2.12 5.38
N ASP A 62 16.74 -2.62 5.13
CA ASP A 62 17.63 -3.14 6.17
C ASP A 62 18.44 -2.08 6.95
N SER A 63 18.54 -0.86 6.40
CA SER A 63 19.45 0.19 6.88
C SER A 63 18.78 1.52 7.19
N ILE A 64 17.49 1.65 6.90
CA ILE A 64 16.67 2.81 7.23
C ILE A 64 16.57 3.07 8.74
N ASP A 65 16.73 4.33 9.15
CA ASP A 65 16.31 4.80 10.48
C ASP A 65 14.78 4.99 10.51
N LEU A 66 14.10 4.08 11.21
CA LEU A 66 12.65 4.10 11.35
C LEU A 66 12.15 4.93 12.54
N SER A 67 13.05 5.45 13.38
CA SER A 67 12.68 6.22 14.57
C SER A 67 11.75 7.41 14.30
N PRO A 68 11.90 8.20 13.20
CA PRO A 68 11.03 9.34 12.93
C PRO A 68 9.58 8.94 12.58
N TYR A 69 9.37 7.69 12.17
CA TYR A 69 8.08 7.20 11.68
C TYR A 69 7.27 6.46 12.76
N SER A 70 7.69 6.55 14.02
CA SER A 70 6.94 5.98 15.14
C SER A 70 5.56 6.63 15.27
N SER A 71 4.55 5.81 15.57
CA SER A 71 3.14 6.21 15.76
C SER A 71 2.45 6.85 14.56
N TYR A 72 3.13 6.98 13.42
CA TYR A 72 2.48 7.39 12.18
C TYR A 72 1.67 6.26 11.58
N VAL A 73 0.48 6.62 11.11
CA VAL A 73 -0.40 5.81 10.28
C VAL A 73 -0.22 6.21 8.84
N GLY A 74 -0.19 5.21 7.96
CA GLY A 74 -0.04 5.46 6.54
C GLY A 74 0.31 4.21 5.76
N LEU A 75 0.88 4.46 4.57
CA LEU A 75 1.32 3.41 3.66
C LEU A 75 2.82 3.38 3.54
N TYR A 76 3.34 2.25 3.12
CA TYR A 76 4.69 2.11 2.60
C TYR A 76 4.62 1.36 1.28
N LYS A 77 5.53 1.68 0.36
CA LYS A 77 5.79 0.89 -0.84
C LYS A 77 7.25 0.46 -0.85
N ALA A 78 7.48 -0.75 -1.34
CA ALA A 78 8.80 -1.31 -1.54
C ALA A 78 9.07 -1.40 -3.04
N GLU A 79 10.19 -0.82 -3.48
CA GLU A 79 10.64 -0.83 -4.86
C GLU A 79 11.90 -1.68 -4.99
N LEU A 80 11.93 -2.49 -6.06
CA LEU A 80 13.09 -3.27 -6.47
C LEU A 80 13.36 -2.91 -7.94
N ASP A 81 14.56 -2.45 -8.25
CA ASP A 81 14.95 -2.00 -9.60
C ASP A 81 13.96 -1.00 -10.23
N GLY A 82 13.48 -0.04 -9.44
CA GLY A 82 12.52 0.99 -9.88
C GLY A 82 11.09 0.50 -10.10
N LYS A 83 10.77 -0.74 -9.72
CA LYS A 83 9.44 -1.33 -9.82
C LYS A 83 8.81 -1.50 -8.45
N VAL A 84 7.57 -1.04 -8.29
CA VAL A 84 6.78 -1.24 -7.05
C VAL A 84 6.42 -2.72 -6.90
N MET A 85 7.08 -3.39 -5.97
CA MET A 85 6.89 -4.82 -5.72
C MET A 85 5.81 -5.08 -4.66
N TYR A 86 5.68 -4.18 -3.69
CA TYR A 86 4.72 -4.29 -2.59
C TYR A 86 4.19 -2.93 -2.15
N VAL A 87 2.91 -2.88 -1.76
CA VAL A 87 2.28 -1.77 -1.04
C VAL A 87 1.63 -2.34 0.21
N GLY A 88 2.02 -1.84 1.38
CA GLY A 88 1.44 -2.23 2.65
C GLY A 88 0.94 -1.03 3.45
N ARG A 89 0.18 -1.33 4.49
CA ARG A 89 -0.36 -0.33 5.43
C ARG A 89 0.17 -0.54 6.85
N ALA A 90 0.23 0.56 7.59
CA ALA A 90 0.45 0.56 9.02
C ALA A 90 -0.64 1.43 9.69
N VAL A 91 -1.48 0.80 10.52
CA VAL A 91 -2.66 1.45 11.13
C VAL A 91 -2.63 1.47 12.67
N GLU A 92 -1.63 0.81 13.27
CA GLU A 92 -1.51 0.67 14.73
C GLU A 92 -0.80 1.90 15.35
N TYR A 93 -1.43 3.07 15.35
CA TYR A 93 -0.81 4.33 15.83
C TYR A 93 -0.35 4.28 17.29
N SER A 94 -1.10 3.62 18.17
CA SER A 94 -0.77 3.44 19.59
C SER A 94 0.31 2.38 19.83
N ASN A 95 0.67 1.61 18.80
CA ASN A 95 1.65 0.52 18.87
C ASN A 95 2.71 0.66 17.77
N GLY A 96 3.29 1.86 17.63
CA GLY A 96 4.47 2.09 16.80
C GLY A 96 4.23 2.31 15.31
N GLY A 97 3.02 2.11 14.77
CA GLY A 97 2.66 2.52 13.41
C GLY A 97 3.60 1.99 12.31
N ILE A 98 4.01 2.88 11.40
CA ILE A 98 4.94 2.57 10.29
C ILE A 98 6.24 1.94 10.81
N ARG A 99 6.85 2.50 11.86
CA ARG A 99 8.08 1.97 12.45
C ARG A 99 7.92 0.49 12.79
N LYS A 100 6.91 0.13 13.59
CA LYS A 100 6.67 -1.28 13.96
C LYS A 100 6.51 -2.15 12.73
N ARG A 101 5.68 -1.72 11.78
CA ARG A 101 5.35 -2.53 10.61
C ARG A 101 6.54 -2.79 9.68
N LEU A 102 7.44 -1.81 9.49
CA LEU A 102 8.64 -2.01 8.68
C LEU A 102 9.69 -2.83 9.44
N SER A 103 9.88 -2.61 10.75
CA SER A 103 10.76 -3.43 11.58
C SER A 103 10.35 -4.90 11.65
N ASP A 104 9.06 -5.20 11.51
CA ASP A 104 8.55 -6.58 11.46
C ASP A 104 9.16 -7.39 10.30
N TYR A 105 9.59 -6.74 9.20
CA TYR A 105 10.23 -7.43 8.06
C TYR A 105 11.74 -7.65 8.23
N THR A 106 12.41 -6.90 9.08
CA THR A 106 13.87 -6.99 9.28
C THR A 106 14.27 -7.80 10.50
N ARG A 107 13.38 -7.92 11.50
CA ARG A 107 13.65 -8.73 12.70
C ARG A 107 13.83 -10.22 12.37
N GLU A 108 14.59 -10.92 13.20
CA GLU A 108 14.88 -12.36 13.05
C GLU A 108 13.65 -13.27 13.22
N SER A 109 12.61 -12.82 13.94
CA SER A 109 11.45 -13.67 14.26
C SER A 109 10.45 -13.82 13.11
N ASP A 110 9.99 -15.05 12.89
CA ASP A 110 9.16 -15.44 11.73
C ASP A 110 7.70 -14.97 11.76
N SER A 111 7.28 -14.27 12.81
CA SER A 111 5.86 -13.94 13.02
C SER A 111 5.27 -13.05 11.90
N ALA A 112 6.09 -12.23 11.24
CA ALA A 112 5.70 -11.44 10.06
C ALA A 112 6.00 -12.14 8.72
N ARG A 113 6.69 -13.28 8.73
CA ARG A 113 7.11 -14.08 7.56
C ARG A 113 6.16 -15.23 7.25
N LYS A 114 5.00 -15.29 7.91
CA LYS A 114 3.96 -16.30 7.64
C LYS A 114 3.35 -16.16 6.24
N HIS A 115 3.40 -14.97 5.66
CA HIS A 115 2.87 -14.67 4.33
C HIS A 115 3.99 -14.51 3.30
N THR A 116 3.72 -14.89 2.05
CA THR A 116 4.72 -14.86 0.96
C THR A 116 5.31 -13.47 0.75
N SER A 117 4.50 -12.41 0.81
CA SER A 117 5.01 -11.03 0.71
C SER A 117 5.98 -10.67 1.83
N GLY A 118 5.74 -11.11 3.07
CA GLY A 118 6.64 -10.87 4.20
C GLY A 118 7.97 -11.60 4.07
N ARG A 119 7.97 -12.82 3.49
CA ARG A 119 9.20 -13.55 3.17
C ARG A 119 10.02 -12.84 2.08
N LEU A 120 9.36 -12.35 1.03
CA LEU A 120 10.03 -11.61 -0.05
C LEU A 120 10.59 -10.27 0.43
N MET A 121 9.83 -9.53 1.24
CA MET A 121 10.32 -8.31 1.89
C MET A 121 11.58 -8.57 2.72
N HIS A 122 11.61 -9.65 3.50
CA HIS A 122 12.78 -10.01 4.30
C HIS A 122 13.96 -10.46 3.42
N ALA A 123 13.71 -11.33 2.44
CA ALA A 123 14.75 -11.89 1.58
C ALA A 123 15.47 -10.85 0.72
N HIS A 124 14.79 -9.75 0.38
CA HIS A 124 15.33 -8.65 -0.42
C HIS A 124 15.56 -7.37 0.39
N ALA A 125 15.64 -7.46 1.73
CA ALA A 125 15.67 -6.25 2.57
C ALA A 125 16.82 -5.28 2.24
N ALA A 126 17.97 -5.79 1.80
CA ALA A 126 19.11 -4.98 1.39
C ALA A 126 18.90 -4.25 0.05
N ASP A 127 18.06 -4.79 -0.82
CA ASP A 127 17.84 -4.27 -2.18
C ASP A 127 16.57 -3.43 -2.31
N LEU A 128 15.70 -3.47 -1.29
CA LEU A 128 14.39 -2.81 -1.33
C LEU A 128 14.48 -1.35 -0.91
N GLU A 129 14.24 -0.46 -1.87
CA GLU A 129 13.98 0.94 -1.61
C GLU A 129 12.60 1.12 -0.97
N ILE A 130 12.55 1.75 0.19
CA ILE A 130 11.32 2.02 0.90
C ILE A 130 10.90 3.47 0.69
N TYR A 131 9.61 3.62 0.39
CA TYR A 131 8.95 4.91 0.41
C TYR A 131 7.78 4.85 1.38
N VAL A 132 7.52 5.95 2.08
CA VAL A 132 6.39 6.08 3.02
C VAL A 132 5.45 7.19 2.59
N LEU A 133 4.17 7.00 2.93
CA LEU A 133 3.12 8.00 2.80
C LEU A 133 2.49 8.20 4.18
N LEU A 134 2.86 9.30 4.83
CA LEU A 134 2.34 9.65 6.16
C LEU A 134 0.95 10.26 6.03
N VAL A 135 -0.06 9.62 6.62
CA VAL A 135 -1.47 10.07 6.54
C VAL A 135 -1.86 10.83 7.80
N GLY A 136 -1.47 10.34 8.98
CA GLY A 136 -1.78 10.98 10.26
C GLY A 136 -1.39 10.12 11.46
N ARG A 137 -1.99 10.39 12.63
CA ARG A 137 -1.69 9.70 13.90
C ARG A 137 -2.96 9.37 14.72
N ASP A 138 -4.07 9.19 14.02
CA ASP A 138 -5.40 9.04 14.61
C ASP A 138 -6.25 7.98 13.87
N GLU A 139 -7.49 7.83 14.33
CA GLU A 139 -8.46 6.90 13.75
C GLU A 139 -8.93 7.34 12.35
N GLU A 140 -9.10 8.64 12.11
CA GLU A 140 -9.48 9.14 10.78
C GLU A 140 -8.41 8.81 9.74
N ALA A 141 -7.13 8.96 10.10
CA ALA A 141 -5.99 8.56 9.29
C ALA A 141 -5.98 7.05 8.99
N THR A 142 -6.49 6.23 9.90
CA THR A 142 -6.62 4.78 9.69
C THR A 142 -7.62 4.45 8.59
N GLU A 143 -8.80 5.09 8.60
CA GLU A 143 -9.80 4.89 7.55
C GLU A 143 -9.33 5.44 6.20
N ALA A 144 -8.68 6.61 6.21
CA ALA A 144 -8.05 7.17 5.02
C ALA A 144 -7.00 6.21 4.42
N THR A 145 -6.15 5.63 5.28
CA THR A 145 -5.09 4.69 4.87
C THR A 145 -5.66 3.45 4.19
N ARG A 146 -6.77 2.88 4.69
CA ARG A 146 -7.41 1.71 4.06
C ARG A 146 -7.95 2.01 2.65
N LYS A 147 -8.46 3.23 2.43
CA LYS A 147 -8.93 3.66 1.10
C LYS A 147 -7.75 3.88 0.15
N LEU A 148 -6.69 4.52 0.63
CA LEU A 148 -5.47 4.78 -0.14
C LEU A 148 -4.75 3.47 -0.53
N GLU A 149 -4.70 2.49 0.37
CA GLU A 149 -4.11 1.17 0.11
C GLU A 149 -4.73 0.52 -1.13
N ARG A 150 -6.07 0.44 -1.17
CA ARG A 150 -6.79 -0.13 -2.33
C ARG A 150 -6.49 0.63 -3.62
N TYR A 151 -6.45 1.95 -3.55
CA TYR A 151 -6.11 2.79 -4.69
C TYR A 151 -4.70 2.50 -5.22
N PHE A 152 -3.68 2.52 -4.35
CA PHE A 152 -2.28 2.35 -4.77
C PHE A 152 -1.96 0.91 -5.19
N ILE A 153 -2.59 -0.10 -4.59
CA ILE A 153 -2.50 -1.48 -5.08
C ILE A 153 -3.10 -1.58 -6.49
N GLY A 154 -4.28 -0.99 -6.72
CA GLY A 154 -4.91 -0.98 -8.05
C GLY A 154 -4.06 -0.24 -9.09
N LYS A 155 -3.48 0.90 -8.69
CA LYS A 155 -2.65 1.75 -9.55
C LYS A 155 -1.33 1.10 -9.94
N TYR A 156 -0.56 0.61 -8.96
CA TYR A 156 0.77 0.06 -9.20
C TYR A 156 0.74 -1.42 -9.57
N SER A 157 -0.34 -2.14 -9.24
CA SER A 157 -0.47 -3.58 -9.46
C SER A 157 0.73 -4.43 -8.96
N PRO A 158 1.22 -4.19 -7.72
CA PRO A 158 2.42 -4.81 -7.20
C PRO A 158 2.33 -6.33 -7.19
N GLU A 159 3.39 -7.00 -7.64
CA GLU A 159 3.41 -8.46 -7.79
C GLU A 159 3.24 -9.18 -6.45
N TRP A 160 3.83 -8.66 -5.37
CA TRP A 160 3.82 -9.34 -4.08
C TRP A 160 2.52 -9.14 -3.31
N ASN A 161 1.68 -8.15 -3.68
CA ASN A 161 0.31 -8.06 -3.15
C ASN A 161 -0.63 -9.12 -3.76
N LYS A 162 -0.32 -9.64 -4.95
CA LYS A 162 -1.11 -10.71 -5.60
C LYS A 162 -1.00 -12.05 -4.87
N MET A 163 0.06 -12.21 -4.07
CA MET A 163 0.37 -13.44 -3.33
C MET A 163 -0.29 -13.48 -1.94
N LEU A 164 -1.24 -12.59 -1.64
CA LEU A 164 -1.99 -12.53 -0.37
C LEU A 164 -3.06 -13.63 -0.19
N LYS A 165 -2.91 -14.78 -0.86
CA LYS A 165 -3.76 -15.96 -0.65
C LYS A 165 -2.95 -17.09 -0.03
#